data_AF-A0A9W9Z714-F1
#
_entry.id   AF-A0A9W9Z714-F1
#
_cell.length_a   1.000
_cell.length_b   1.000
_cell.length_c   1.000
_cell.angle_alpha   90.00
_cell.angle_beta   90.00
_cell.angle_gamma   90.00
#
_symmetry.space_group_name_H-M   'P 1'
#
loop_
_entity.id
_entity.type
_entity.pdbx_description
1 polymer ?
#
loop_
_entity_poly.entity_id
_entity_poly.type
_entity_poly.pdbx_seq_one_letter_code
_entity_poly.pdbx_strand_id
1 'polypeptide(L)'
;MNLEQLQTYAKKECFIEDEEQFHAMLNYYHDLGMIVKHRSTVILKAQWLIDLFKKLITIPPFDKVDPLHSKYWQEVETSGVLSMELVDLVFSRFIQQGIIKEDILDMMERFGLIAKFSPSPTDVKYFVPAQLKSSPEHLCKMEPSPTDPCPLYLHFAVDGFVPHGLFSRLVSRSTSWCSDIGSTQPPNLYRNGVWFVIGRQIIHHMIMICKKRFIKIFLKQISQDEAVSVSTSAEVAQSVRLFVEGTLQDLSQELPYLSGLQYKFCVACPYCLQERHECANHSQPSCAHEDCLHFLEIKEGERLICMKNVCDKLLPVCGLEKWFSQTKSQ
;
A
#
# COMPACT_ATOMS: atom_id res chain seq x y z
N MET A 1 -19.65 16.97 -13.85
CA MET A 1 -20.06 17.19 -15.26
C MET A 1 -19.44 16.09 -16.08
N ASN A 2 -20.22 15.47 -16.98
CA ASN A 2 -19.67 14.42 -17.84
C ASN A 2 -18.87 15.06 -18.99
N LEU A 3 -17.98 14.27 -19.60
CA LEU A 3 -17.11 14.74 -20.68
C LEU A 3 -17.89 15.26 -21.90
N GLU A 4 -18.98 14.59 -22.28
CA GLU A 4 -19.80 14.93 -23.46
C GLU A 4 -20.51 16.28 -23.32
N GLN A 5 -21.04 16.57 -22.12
CA GLN A 5 -21.64 17.87 -21.79
C GLN A 5 -20.61 18.98 -21.86
N LEU A 6 -19.41 18.74 -21.31
CA LEU A 6 -18.32 19.72 -21.35
C LEU A 6 -17.83 19.96 -22.78
N GLN A 7 -17.73 18.91 -23.60
CA GLN A 7 -17.35 19.04 -25.00
C GLN A 7 -18.40 19.81 -25.80
N THR A 8 -19.68 19.56 -25.56
CA THR A 8 -20.78 20.31 -26.18
C THR A 8 -20.73 21.79 -25.81
N TYR A 9 -20.45 22.10 -24.54
CA TYR A 9 -20.28 23.48 -24.06
C TYR A 9 -19.04 24.14 -24.70
N ALA A 10 -17.89 23.47 -24.70
CA ALA A 10 -16.65 23.99 -25.29
C ALA A 10 -16.79 24.27 -26.79
N LYS A 11 -17.51 23.42 -27.53
CA LYS A 11 -17.82 23.64 -28.95
C LYS A 11 -18.70 24.87 -29.15
N LYS A 12 -19.77 25.02 -28.36
CA LYS A 12 -20.76 26.09 -28.53
C LYS A 12 -20.29 27.45 -28.04
N GLU A 13 -19.69 27.49 -26.86
CA GLU A 13 -19.42 28.74 -26.13
C GLU A 13 -17.95 29.16 -26.23
N CYS A 14 -17.03 28.23 -26.48
CA CYS A 14 -15.59 28.49 -26.55
C CYS A 14 -15.01 28.28 -27.96
N PHE A 15 -15.82 27.87 -28.94
CA PHE A 15 -15.41 27.59 -30.33
C PHE A 15 -14.27 26.58 -30.47
N ILE A 16 -14.16 25.63 -29.52
CA ILE A 16 -13.20 24.52 -29.57
C ILE A 16 -13.85 23.36 -30.33
N GLU A 17 -13.74 23.40 -31.65
CA GLU A 17 -14.37 22.40 -32.54
C GLU A 17 -13.57 21.09 -32.62
N ASP A 18 -12.24 21.22 -32.53
CA ASP A 18 -11.30 20.12 -32.64
C ASP A 18 -11.18 19.31 -31.35
N GLU A 19 -11.18 17.98 -31.48
CA GLU A 19 -11.15 17.06 -30.34
C GLU A 19 -9.77 17.00 -29.68
N GLU A 20 -8.68 17.12 -30.45
CA GLU A 20 -7.33 17.19 -29.89
C GLU A 20 -7.15 18.47 -29.07
N GLN A 21 -7.61 19.62 -29.59
CA GLN A 21 -7.61 20.88 -28.86
C GLN A 21 -8.41 20.79 -27.55
N PHE A 22 -9.57 20.14 -27.57
CA PHE A 22 -10.37 19.93 -26.36
C PHE A 22 -9.62 19.09 -25.32
N HIS A 23 -8.99 17.98 -25.73
CA HIS A 23 -8.22 17.13 -24.83
C HIS A 23 -6.95 17.81 -24.31
N ALA A 24 -6.24 18.54 -25.17
CA ALA A 24 -5.06 19.33 -24.78
C ALA A 24 -5.43 20.38 -23.73
N MET A 25 -6.54 21.11 -23.93
CA MET A 25 -7.07 22.06 -22.95
C MET A 25 -7.38 21.39 -21.60
N LEU A 26 -8.07 20.25 -21.61
CA LEU A 26 -8.40 19.55 -20.36
C LEU A 26 -7.15 19.08 -19.62
N ASN A 27 -6.17 18.52 -20.32
CA ASN A 27 -4.92 18.08 -19.71
C ASN A 27 -4.15 19.28 -19.14
N TYR A 28 -4.06 20.38 -19.88
CA TYR A 28 -3.42 21.61 -19.40
C TYR A 28 -4.03 22.12 -18.08
N TYR A 29 -5.36 22.26 -18.00
CA TYR A 29 -6.00 22.70 -16.75
C TYR A 29 -5.95 21.65 -15.63
N HIS A 30 -5.87 20.37 -15.98
CA HIS A 30 -5.69 19.30 -15.02
C HIS A 30 -4.30 19.36 -14.37
N ASP A 31 -3.27 19.51 -15.19
CA ASP A 31 -1.87 19.58 -14.75
C ASP A 31 -1.61 20.83 -13.88
N LEU A 32 -2.32 21.93 -14.15
CA LEU A 32 -2.33 23.12 -13.31
C LEU A 32 -3.12 22.96 -12.00
N GLY A 33 -3.82 21.85 -11.80
CA GLY A 33 -4.67 21.62 -10.63
C GLY A 33 -5.96 22.45 -10.60
N MET A 34 -6.31 23.11 -11.70
CA MET A 34 -7.53 23.93 -11.82
C MET A 34 -8.78 23.05 -11.93
N ILE A 35 -8.65 21.93 -12.64
CA ILE A 35 -9.69 20.90 -12.75
C ILE A 35 -9.11 19.52 -12.42
N VAL A 36 -9.98 18.56 -12.15
CA VAL A 36 -9.60 17.15 -12.05
C VAL A 36 -10.32 16.38 -13.14
N LYS A 37 -9.56 15.82 -14.10
CA LYS A 37 -10.09 14.94 -15.14
C LYS A 37 -9.75 13.50 -14.76
N HIS A 38 -10.75 12.64 -14.75
CA HIS A 38 -10.54 11.21 -14.56
C HIS A 38 -11.58 10.42 -15.34
N ARG A 39 -11.12 9.56 -16.26
CA ARG A 39 -11.99 8.82 -17.20
C ARG A 39 -12.98 9.77 -17.90
N SER A 40 -14.28 9.57 -17.70
CA SER A 40 -15.36 10.40 -18.27
C SER A 40 -15.86 11.50 -17.34
N THR A 41 -15.31 11.58 -16.12
CA THR A 41 -15.66 12.61 -15.13
C THR A 41 -14.70 13.79 -15.17
N VAL A 42 -15.25 15.00 -15.26
CA VAL A 42 -14.50 16.25 -15.09
C VAL A 42 -15.06 17.03 -13.90
N ILE A 43 -14.17 17.32 -12.94
CA ILE A 43 -14.44 18.12 -11.76
C ILE A 43 -13.83 19.50 -11.91
N LEU A 44 -14.68 20.52 -11.95
CA LEU A 44 -14.27 21.91 -12.20
C LEU A 44 -13.66 22.61 -10.97
N LYS A 45 -13.79 22.02 -9.78
CA LYS A 45 -13.28 22.58 -8.51
C LYS A 45 -12.69 21.47 -7.64
N ALA A 46 -11.38 21.44 -7.49
CA ALA A 46 -10.68 20.44 -6.65
C ALA A 46 -11.19 20.44 -5.19
N GLN A 47 -11.51 21.62 -4.63
CA GLN A 47 -12.03 21.71 -3.26
C GLN A 47 -13.33 20.94 -3.06
N TRP A 48 -14.23 20.98 -4.05
CA TRP A 48 -15.48 20.23 -4.00
C TRP A 48 -15.22 18.70 -3.96
N LEU A 49 -14.23 18.22 -4.71
CA LEU A 49 -13.82 16.81 -4.71
C LEU A 49 -13.24 16.41 -3.35
N ILE A 50 -12.38 17.26 -2.79
CA ILE A 50 -11.81 17.06 -1.45
C ILE A 50 -12.92 16.98 -0.39
N ASP A 51 -13.92 17.86 -0.46
CA ASP A 51 -15.05 17.85 0.46
C ASP A 51 -15.92 16.60 0.29
N LEU A 52 -16.07 16.09 -0.93
CA LEU A 52 -16.72 14.80 -1.19
C LEU A 52 -15.91 13.63 -0.60
N PHE A 53 -14.60 13.60 -0.80
CA PHE A 53 -13.74 12.57 -0.20
C PHE A 53 -13.86 12.58 1.32
N LYS A 54 -13.81 13.76 1.94
CA LYS A 54 -13.99 13.91 3.39
C LYS A 54 -15.34 13.36 3.85
N LYS A 55 -16.42 13.60 3.10
CA LYS A 55 -17.75 13.05 3.40
C LYS A 55 -17.83 11.53 3.31
N LEU A 56 -16.86 10.84 2.70
CA LEU A 56 -16.81 9.38 2.63
C LEU A 56 -15.90 8.79 3.71
N ILE A 57 -14.80 9.45 4.04
CA ILE A 57 -13.74 8.86 4.89
C ILE A 57 -13.54 9.55 6.23
N THR A 58 -14.18 10.69 6.50
CA THR A 58 -14.04 11.42 7.76
C THR A 58 -15.23 11.15 8.66
N ILE A 59 -14.97 10.58 9.82
CA ILE A 59 -16.00 10.34 10.83
C ILE A 59 -16.55 11.71 11.30
N PRO A 60 -17.86 11.96 11.14
CA PRO A 60 -18.46 13.20 11.59
C PRO A 60 -18.48 13.29 13.13
N PRO A 61 -18.36 14.51 13.70
CA PRO A 61 -18.59 14.73 15.13
C PRO A 61 -19.95 14.18 15.57
N PHE A 62 -20.03 13.63 16.79
CA PHE A 62 -21.22 12.96 17.32
C PHE A 62 -22.50 13.80 17.20
N ASP A 63 -22.42 15.11 17.43
CA ASP A 63 -23.52 16.08 17.35
C ASP A 63 -24.04 16.33 15.92
N LYS A 64 -23.31 15.88 14.90
CA LYS A 64 -23.64 16.08 13.48
C LYS A 64 -24.05 14.78 12.77
N VAL A 65 -24.06 13.65 13.48
CA VAL A 65 -24.41 12.35 12.91
C VAL A 65 -25.92 12.16 12.99
N ASP A 66 -26.53 11.88 11.84
CA ASP A 66 -27.92 11.40 11.80
C ASP A 66 -28.00 10.05 12.55
N PRO A 67 -28.84 9.91 13.59
CA PRO A 67 -28.97 8.68 14.35
C PRO A 67 -29.20 7.43 13.48
N LEU A 68 -29.92 7.58 12.36
CA LEU A 68 -30.21 6.48 11.42
C LEU A 68 -28.96 5.96 10.69
N HIS A 69 -27.93 6.80 10.56
CA HIS A 69 -26.70 6.50 9.83
C HIS A 69 -25.49 6.28 10.76
N SER A 70 -25.68 6.45 12.07
CA SER A 70 -24.64 6.29 13.09
C SER A 70 -23.91 4.95 13.01
N LYS A 71 -24.63 3.86 12.73
CA LYS A 71 -24.07 2.51 12.60
C LYS A 71 -22.97 2.39 11.55
N TYR A 72 -23.10 3.09 10.41
CA TYR A 72 -22.14 3.02 9.32
C TYR A 72 -20.83 3.75 9.68
N TRP A 73 -20.95 4.88 10.39
CA TRP A 73 -19.79 5.62 10.88
C TRP A 73 -19.06 4.88 12.00
N GLN A 74 -19.81 4.18 12.86
CA GLN A 74 -19.25 3.31 13.88
C GLN A 74 -18.46 2.15 13.27
N GLU A 75 -18.93 1.57 12.15
CA GLU A 75 -18.19 0.54 11.42
C GLU A 75 -16.86 1.06 10.86
N VAL A 76 -16.87 2.24 10.23
CA VAL A 76 -15.65 2.91 9.76
C VAL A 76 -14.68 3.19 10.91
N GLU A 77 -15.18 3.66 12.06
CA GLU A 77 -14.35 3.98 13.23
C GLU A 77 -13.73 2.74 13.88
N THR A 78 -14.49 1.65 13.97
CA THR A 78 -14.06 0.45 14.70
C THR A 78 -13.21 -0.49 13.85
N SER A 79 -13.56 -0.63 12.56
CA SER A 79 -12.96 -1.61 11.65
C SER A 79 -12.22 -0.99 10.46
N GLY A 80 -12.44 0.31 10.19
CA GLY A 80 -11.91 0.97 9.00
C GLY A 80 -12.65 0.59 7.71
N VAL A 81 -13.74 -0.17 7.78
CA VAL A 81 -14.52 -0.61 6.61
C VAL A 81 -15.52 0.48 6.21
N LEU A 82 -15.47 0.87 4.94
CA LEU A 82 -16.43 1.74 4.27
C LEU A 82 -17.45 0.87 3.53
N SER A 83 -18.67 0.79 4.05
CA SER A 83 -19.74 0.00 3.45
C SER A 83 -20.31 0.66 2.19
N MET A 84 -20.79 -0.16 1.25
CA MET A 84 -21.39 0.37 0.02
C MET A 84 -22.69 1.12 0.27
N GLU A 85 -23.43 0.78 1.32
CA GLU A 85 -24.62 1.51 1.75
C GLU A 85 -24.27 2.95 2.18
N LEU A 86 -23.14 3.14 2.88
CA LEU A 86 -22.67 4.47 3.25
C LEU A 86 -22.24 5.26 2.01
N VAL A 87 -21.53 4.61 1.08
CA VAL A 87 -21.16 5.21 -0.20
C VAL A 87 -22.43 5.66 -0.94
N ASP A 88 -23.40 4.77 -1.15
CA ASP A 88 -24.64 5.06 -1.87
C ASP A 88 -25.44 6.18 -1.19
N LEU A 89 -25.49 6.20 0.15
CA LEU A 89 -26.11 7.27 0.91
C LEU A 89 -25.44 8.63 0.64
N VAL A 90 -24.10 8.70 0.66
CA VAL A 90 -23.38 9.94 0.38
C VAL A 90 -23.62 10.37 -1.06
N PHE A 91 -23.53 9.46 -2.02
CA PHE A 91 -23.72 9.74 -3.45
C PHE A 91 -25.15 10.06 -3.84
N SER A 92 -26.17 9.58 -3.11
CA SER A 92 -27.59 9.87 -3.36
C SER A 92 -27.88 11.38 -3.40
N ARG A 93 -27.09 12.16 -2.66
CA ARG A 93 -27.19 13.63 -2.59
C ARG A 93 -26.57 14.35 -3.80
N PHE A 94 -25.86 13.63 -4.67
CA PHE A 94 -25.11 14.16 -5.80
C PHE A 94 -25.52 13.57 -7.16
N ILE A 95 -26.54 12.70 -7.20
CA ILE A 95 -27.01 12.04 -8.44
C ILE A 95 -27.29 13.04 -9.57
N GLN A 96 -27.84 14.22 -9.24
CA GLN A 96 -28.21 15.25 -10.22
C GLN A 96 -27.01 15.99 -10.85
N GLN A 97 -25.78 15.78 -10.36
CA GLN A 97 -24.59 16.52 -10.81
C GLN A 97 -23.81 15.80 -11.92
N GLY A 98 -24.34 14.69 -12.44
CA GLY A 98 -23.74 13.93 -13.55
C GLY A 98 -22.36 13.36 -13.21
N ILE A 99 -22.17 12.97 -11.94
CA ILE A 99 -20.94 12.35 -11.44
C ILE A 99 -21.11 10.84 -11.46
N ILE A 100 -20.09 10.14 -11.94
CA ILE A 100 -20.06 8.68 -11.95
C ILE A 100 -19.40 8.24 -10.65
N LYS A 101 -20.16 7.48 -9.83
CA LYS A 101 -19.72 7.01 -8.51
C LYS A 101 -18.42 6.21 -8.62
N GLU A 102 -18.33 5.36 -9.63
CA GLU A 102 -17.21 4.47 -9.89
C GLU A 102 -15.93 5.24 -10.23
N ASP A 103 -16.04 6.36 -10.94
CA ASP A 103 -14.90 7.24 -11.24
C ASP A 103 -14.35 7.89 -9.97
N ILE A 104 -15.22 8.29 -9.04
CA ILE A 104 -14.82 8.89 -7.77
C ILE A 104 -14.15 7.86 -6.86
N LEU A 105 -14.71 6.66 -6.75
CA LEU A 105 -14.10 5.57 -5.98
C LEU A 105 -12.73 5.19 -6.57
N ASP A 106 -12.60 5.09 -7.90
CA ASP A 106 -11.32 4.81 -8.56
C ASP A 106 -10.28 5.92 -8.29
N MET A 107 -10.68 7.19 -8.29
CA MET A 107 -9.80 8.29 -7.87
C MET A 107 -9.34 8.14 -6.42
N MET A 108 -10.25 7.80 -5.50
CA MET A 108 -9.92 7.60 -4.09
C MET A 108 -8.95 6.42 -3.89
N GLU A 109 -9.11 5.33 -4.64
CA GLU A 109 -8.20 4.19 -4.63
C GLU A 109 -6.80 4.59 -5.14
N ARG A 110 -6.73 5.31 -6.26
CA ARG A 110 -5.48 5.83 -6.85
C ARG A 110 -4.74 6.76 -5.90
N PHE A 111 -5.46 7.58 -5.16
CA PHE A 111 -4.88 8.45 -4.14
C PHE A 111 -4.51 7.72 -2.84
N GLY A 112 -4.81 6.42 -2.72
CA GLY A 112 -4.57 5.63 -1.51
C GLY A 112 -5.41 6.09 -0.33
N LEU A 113 -6.57 6.70 -0.59
CA LEU A 113 -7.54 7.13 0.42
C LEU A 113 -8.45 5.98 0.87
N ILE A 114 -8.73 5.06 -0.06
CA ILE A 114 -9.42 3.81 0.20
C ILE A 114 -8.67 2.65 -0.47
N ALA A 115 -8.94 1.43 0.00
CA ALA A 115 -8.41 0.19 -0.56
C ALA A 115 -9.56 -0.76 -0.85
N LYS A 116 -9.73 -1.17 -2.10
CA LYS A 116 -10.78 -2.11 -2.50
C LYS A 116 -10.32 -3.55 -2.30
N PHE A 117 -11.16 -4.32 -1.62
CA PHE A 117 -11.06 -5.76 -1.51
C PHE A 117 -12.28 -6.39 -2.14
N SER A 118 -12.10 -7.30 -3.09
CA SER A 118 -13.20 -7.91 -3.84
C SER A 118 -12.91 -9.38 -4.12
N PRO A 119 -13.18 -10.29 -3.16
CA PRO A 119 -12.98 -11.73 -3.37
C PRO A 119 -13.97 -12.30 -4.40
N SER A 120 -15.09 -11.60 -4.67
CA SER A 120 -16.02 -11.90 -5.75
C SER A 120 -16.64 -10.61 -6.31
N PRO A 121 -17.20 -10.61 -7.53
CA PRO A 121 -17.83 -9.43 -8.11
C PRO A 121 -19.00 -8.85 -7.30
N THR A 122 -19.61 -9.67 -6.44
CA THR A 122 -20.77 -9.28 -5.61
C THR A 122 -20.41 -8.94 -4.17
N ASP A 123 -19.18 -9.24 -3.73
CA ASP A 123 -18.68 -8.93 -2.38
C ASP A 123 -17.53 -7.94 -2.52
N VAL A 124 -17.86 -6.64 -2.50
CA VAL A 124 -16.90 -5.54 -2.58
C VAL A 124 -16.88 -4.82 -1.24
N LYS A 125 -15.69 -4.70 -0.66
CA LYS A 125 -15.46 -3.95 0.57
C LYS A 125 -14.39 -2.90 0.33
N TYR A 126 -14.64 -1.69 0.80
CA TYR A 126 -13.62 -0.64 0.83
C TYR A 126 -13.09 -0.51 2.24
N PHE A 127 -11.79 -0.30 2.36
CA PHE A 127 -11.15 0.01 3.62
C PHE A 127 -10.56 1.41 3.57
N VAL A 128 -10.48 2.10 4.70
CA VAL A 128 -9.97 3.47 4.81
C VAL A 128 -8.65 3.46 5.59
N PRO A 129 -7.47 3.44 4.94
CA PRO A 129 -6.18 3.33 5.62
C PRO A 129 -5.92 4.40 6.70
N ALA A 130 -6.49 5.59 6.52
CA ALA A 130 -6.30 6.71 7.45
C ALA A 130 -7.06 6.55 8.78
N GLN A 131 -8.12 5.73 8.84
CA GLN A 131 -9.01 5.64 10.01
C GLN A 131 -8.59 4.58 11.03
N LEU A 132 -7.38 4.05 10.91
CA LEU A 132 -6.98 2.85 11.63
C LEU A 132 -6.16 3.16 12.87
N LYS A 133 -6.27 2.25 13.86
CA LYS A 133 -5.46 2.27 15.09
C LYS A 133 -4.05 1.77 14.79
N SER A 134 -3.09 2.12 15.65
CA SER A 134 -1.72 1.59 15.55
C SER A 134 -1.71 0.07 15.55
N SER A 135 -0.75 -0.53 14.84
CA SER A 135 -0.59 -1.99 14.82
C SER A 135 -0.38 -2.53 16.24
N PRO A 136 -0.99 -3.67 16.58
CA PRO A 136 -0.79 -4.28 17.89
C PRO A 136 0.65 -4.79 18.02
N GLU A 137 1.21 -4.74 19.23
CA GLU A 137 2.63 -5.06 19.45
C GLU A 137 3.02 -6.46 18.97
N HIS A 138 2.13 -7.44 19.08
CA HIS A 138 2.39 -8.82 18.64
C HIS A 138 2.65 -8.90 17.14
N LEU A 139 2.02 -8.03 16.32
CA LEU A 139 2.25 -7.97 14.89
C LEU A 139 3.64 -7.43 14.58
N CYS A 140 4.09 -6.42 15.34
CA CYS A 140 5.42 -5.83 15.18
C CYS A 140 6.55 -6.75 15.65
N LYS A 141 6.29 -7.59 16.66
CA LYS A 141 7.24 -8.54 17.26
C LYS A 141 7.22 -9.94 16.61
N MET A 142 6.46 -10.11 15.52
CA MET A 142 6.39 -11.41 14.85
C MET A 142 7.70 -11.72 14.12
N GLU A 143 8.20 -12.93 14.30
CA GLU A 143 9.45 -13.43 13.70
C GLU A 143 9.19 -14.63 12.77
N PRO A 144 10.01 -14.81 11.72
CA PRO A 144 9.90 -15.94 10.80
C PRO A 144 10.22 -17.25 11.50
N SER A 145 9.59 -18.33 11.04
CA SER A 145 10.10 -19.66 11.31
C SER A 145 11.39 -19.92 10.51
N PRO A 146 12.22 -20.92 10.87
CA PRO A 146 13.42 -21.26 10.11
C PRO A 146 13.14 -21.63 8.64
N THR A 147 11.91 -22.04 8.34
CA THR A 147 11.46 -22.38 6.99
C THR A 147 10.82 -21.21 6.26
N ASP A 148 10.64 -20.05 6.88
CA ASP A 148 10.10 -18.86 6.22
C ASP A 148 11.22 -18.04 5.53
N PRO A 149 10.86 -17.15 4.59
CA PRO A 149 11.79 -16.14 4.09
C PRO A 149 12.23 -15.20 5.23
N CYS A 150 13.46 -14.70 5.18
CA CYS A 150 13.87 -13.63 6.09
C CYS A 150 13.02 -12.36 5.86
N PRO A 151 12.86 -11.47 6.85
CA PRO A 151 12.12 -10.24 6.65
C PRO A 151 12.84 -9.34 5.64
N LEU A 152 12.07 -8.81 4.70
CA LEU A 152 12.56 -7.91 3.66
C LEU A 152 12.28 -6.46 4.08
N TYR A 153 13.24 -5.57 3.85
CA TYR A 153 13.14 -4.16 4.22
C TYR A 153 13.24 -3.30 2.96
N LEU A 154 12.22 -2.50 2.70
CA LEU A 154 12.29 -1.43 1.72
C LEU A 154 12.86 -0.19 2.40
N HIS A 155 14.15 0.09 2.19
CA HIS A 155 14.88 1.14 2.89
C HIS A 155 15.08 2.40 2.02
N PHE A 156 14.71 3.57 2.55
CA PHE A 156 14.80 4.86 1.87
C PHE A 156 16.06 5.61 2.34
N ALA A 157 17.22 5.19 1.82
CA ALA A 157 18.51 5.59 2.36
C ALA A 157 18.87 7.07 2.12
N VAL A 158 18.42 7.66 1.01
CA VAL A 158 18.82 9.01 0.58
C VAL A 158 18.00 10.08 1.26
N ASP A 159 16.67 10.03 1.12
CA ASP A 159 15.77 10.98 1.80
C ASP A 159 15.61 10.67 3.29
N GLY A 160 15.99 9.46 3.71
CA GLY A 160 15.98 9.01 5.10
C GLY A 160 14.58 8.69 5.64
N PHE A 161 13.51 8.94 4.88
CA PHE A 161 12.12 8.78 5.30
C PHE A 161 11.26 8.08 4.24
N VAL A 162 10.27 7.32 4.69
CA VAL A 162 9.20 6.82 3.80
C VAL A 162 8.37 8.03 3.31
N PRO A 163 8.24 8.26 1.99
CA PRO A 163 7.46 9.38 1.48
C PRO A 163 6.01 9.36 1.95
N HIS A 164 5.48 10.55 2.26
CA HIS A 164 4.13 10.68 2.75
C HIS A 164 3.10 10.12 1.76
N GLY A 165 2.20 9.27 2.26
CA GLY A 165 1.16 8.63 1.44
C GLY A 165 1.66 7.52 0.51
N LEU A 166 2.95 7.18 0.51
CA LEU A 166 3.45 6.01 -0.24
C LEU A 166 2.88 4.72 0.35
N PHE A 167 2.93 4.58 1.68
CA PHE A 167 2.46 3.37 2.34
C PHE A 167 0.96 3.14 2.14
N SER A 168 0.12 4.18 2.20
CA SER A 168 -1.32 4.02 1.98
C SER A 168 -1.66 3.57 0.56
N ARG A 169 -0.91 4.06 -0.44
CA ARG A 169 -1.01 3.60 -1.83
C ARG A 169 -0.53 2.16 -1.99
N LEU A 170 0.58 1.80 -1.35
CA LEU A 170 1.06 0.42 -1.36
C LEU A 170 0.03 -0.54 -0.72
N VAL A 171 -0.60 -0.15 0.39
CA VAL A 171 -1.71 -0.89 1.03
C VAL A 171 -2.89 -1.05 0.06
N SER A 172 -3.32 0.02 -0.62
CA SER A 172 -4.40 -0.04 -1.63
C SER A 172 -4.09 -1.06 -2.73
N ARG A 173 -2.93 -0.92 -3.39
CA ARG A 173 -2.48 -1.82 -4.47
C ARG A 173 -2.33 -3.26 -3.98
N SER A 174 -1.81 -3.45 -2.77
CA SER A 174 -1.66 -4.77 -2.16
C SER A 174 -3.00 -5.43 -1.86
N THR A 175 -4.00 -4.64 -1.47
CA THR A 175 -5.35 -5.16 -1.17
C THR A 175 -6.01 -5.68 -2.44
N SER A 176 -5.95 -4.91 -3.53
CA SER A 176 -6.42 -5.36 -4.85
C SER A 176 -5.66 -6.61 -5.30
N TRP A 177 -4.32 -6.58 -5.26
CA TRP A 177 -3.49 -7.71 -5.68
C TRP A 177 -3.79 -8.98 -4.88
N CYS A 178 -4.02 -8.88 -3.57
CA CYS A 178 -4.40 -10.02 -2.75
C CYS A 178 -5.74 -10.63 -3.16
N SER A 179 -6.73 -9.81 -3.55
CA SER A 179 -7.97 -10.30 -4.13
C SER A 179 -7.72 -11.03 -5.46
N ASP A 180 -6.87 -10.47 -6.33
CA ASP A 180 -6.59 -11.01 -7.67
C ASP A 180 -5.90 -12.39 -7.62
N ILE A 181 -5.00 -12.59 -6.66
CA ILE A 181 -4.35 -13.91 -6.44
C ILE A 181 -5.26 -14.93 -5.72
N GLY A 182 -6.50 -14.52 -5.40
CA GLY A 182 -7.56 -15.39 -4.87
C GLY A 182 -7.61 -15.47 -3.35
N SER A 183 -7.18 -14.43 -2.62
CA SER A 183 -7.44 -14.35 -1.18
C SER A 183 -8.94 -14.19 -0.91
N THR A 184 -9.48 -15.05 -0.06
CA THR A 184 -10.89 -14.99 0.37
C THR A 184 -11.08 -14.21 1.66
N GLN A 185 -9.99 -13.94 2.40
CA GLN A 185 -10.05 -13.28 3.70
C GLN A 185 -9.69 -11.80 3.56
N PRO A 186 -10.53 -10.88 4.07
CA PRO A 186 -10.20 -9.46 4.06
C PRO A 186 -8.92 -9.20 4.87
N PRO A 187 -8.14 -8.17 4.49
CA PRO A 187 -6.96 -7.80 5.25
C PRO A 187 -7.34 -7.15 6.59
N ASN A 188 -6.45 -7.31 7.57
CA ASN A 188 -6.48 -6.52 8.78
C ASN A 188 -5.57 -5.30 8.57
N LEU A 189 -6.17 -4.12 8.50
CA LEU A 189 -5.43 -2.87 8.32
C LEU A 189 -5.18 -2.18 9.67
N TYR A 190 -4.02 -1.55 9.79
CA TYR A 190 -3.61 -0.70 10.90
C TYR A 190 -2.96 0.59 10.37
N ARG A 191 -2.81 1.61 11.22
CA ARG A 191 -2.23 2.91 10.86
C ARG A 191 -0.86 2.80 10.17
N ASN A 192 -0.03 1.90 10.70
CA ASN A 192 1.36 1.74 10.28
C ASN A 192 1.65 0.29 9.85
N GLY A 193 0.63 -0.51 9.60
CA GLY A 193 0.83 -1.89 9.22
C GLY A 193 -0.40 -2.50 8.59
N VAL A 194 -0.20 -3.61 7.89
CA VAL A 194 -1.27 -4.38 7.29
C VAL A 194 -0.93 -5.85 7.34
N TRP A 195 -1.95 -6.67 7.50
CA TRP A 195 -1.86 -8.11 7.52
C TRP A 195 -2.83 -8.71 6.51
N PHE A 196 -2.27 -9.35 5.49
CA PHE A 196 -2.97 -10.13 4.48
C PHE A 196 -2.81 -11.62 4.76
N VAL A 197 -3.83 -12.37 4.36
CA VAL A 197 -3.76 -13.82 4.22
C VAL A 197 -3.70 -14.11 2.73
N ILE A 198 -2.63 -14.73 2.26
CA ILE A 198 -2.41 -14.99 0.82
C ILE A 198 -2.15 -16.48 0.58
N GLY A 199 -2.37 -16.92 -0.66
CA GLY A 199 -2.24 -18.32 -1.06
C GLY A 199 -3.55 -19.10 -0.96
N ARG A 200 -3.65 -20.18 -1.75
CA ARG A 200 -4.86 -21.03 -1.84
C ARG A 200 -4.71 -22.34 -1.08
N GLN A 201 -3.75 -23.16 -1.51
CA GLN A 201 -3.46 -24.46 -0.89
C GLN A 201 -2.54 -24.29 0.32
N ILE A 202 -1.56 -23.40 0.22
CA ILE A 202 -0.61 -23.09 1.28
C ILE A 202 -0.82 -21.64 1.65
N ILE A 203 -1.30 -21.45 2.86
CA ILE A 203 -1.68 -20.14 3.36
C ILE A 203 -0.45 -19.48 3.99
N HIS A 204 -0.21 -18.24 3.61
CA HIS A 204 0.82 -17.40 4.19
C HIS A 204 0.20 -16.14 4.78
N HIS A 205 0.72 -15.72 5.93
CA HIS A 205 0.54 -14.37 6.42
C HIS A 205 1.54 -13.46 5.74
N MET A 206 1.05 -12.45 5.03
CA MET A 206 1.86 -11.35 4.52
C MET A 206 1.61 -10.12 5.38
N ILE A 207 2.66 -9.65 6.05
CA ILE A 207 2.60 -8.50 6.94
C ILE A 207 3.50 -7.42 6.39
N MET A 208 2.98 -6.21 6.25
CA MET A 208 3.78 -5.02 5.94
C MET A 208 3.69 -4.03 7.09
N ILE A 209 4.81 -3.47 7.52
CA ILE A 209 4.88 -2.49 8.62
C ILE A 209 5.67 -1.29 8.14
N CYS A 210 5.02 -0.14 8.10
CA CYS A 210 5.63 1.13 7.77
C CYS A 210 6.25 1.76 9.02
N LYS A 211 7.56 1.97 8.97
CA LYS A 211 8.34 2.70 9.97
C LYS A 211 8.94 3.95 9.35
N LYS A 212 9.61 4.77 10.16
CA LYS A 212 10.09 6.08 9.76
C LYS A 212 10.95 6.04 8.48
N ARG A 213 11.88 5.08 8.41
CA ARG A 213 12.93 5.01 7.37
C ARG A 213 12.77 3.83 6.40
N PHE A 214 11.83 2.93 6.69
CA PHE A 214 11.68 1.69 5.93
C PHE A 214 10.26 1.14 6.03
N ILE A 215 9.92 0.26 5.08
CA ILE A 215 8.75 -0.62 5.18
C ILE A 215 9.27 -2.06 5.34
N LYS A 216 8.94 -2.72 6.46
CA LYS A 216 9.26 -4.13 6.73
C LYS A 216 8.18 -4.99 6.09
N ILE A 217 8.57 -5.97 5.28
CA ILE A 217 7.70 -6.95 4.65
C ILE A 217 8.10 -8.31 5.22
N PHE A 218 7.10 -9.06 5.66
CA PHE A 218 7.27 -10.31 6.38
C PHE A 218 6.29 -11.35 5.86
N LEU A 219 6.79 -12.57 5.64
CA LEU A 219 6.00 -13.71 5.21
C LEU A 219 6.13 -14.84 6.23
N LYS A 220 5.00 -15.39 6.64
CA LYS A 220 4.96 -16.56 7.52
C LYS A 220 3.99 -17.59 6.97
N GLN A 221 4.48 -18.78 6.69
CA GLN A 221 3.64 -19.90 6.31
C GLN A 221 2.81 -20.36 7.52
N ILE A 222 1.53 -20.66 7.28
CA ILE A 222 0.65 -21.30 8.24
C ILE A 222 0.67 -22.79 7.92
N SER A 223 1.32 -23.59 8.77
CA SER A 223 1.34 -25.05 8.63
C SER A 223 0.20 -25.69 9.42
N GLN A 224 -0.62 -26.52 8.76
CA GLN A 224 -1.29 -27.65 9.39
C GLN A 224 -0.44 -28.89 9.05
N ASP A 225 0.29 -29.38 10.05
CA ASP A 225 1.16 -30.56 10.02
C ASP A 225 2.33 -30.61 9.01
N GLU A 226 3.40 -31.24 9.49
CA GLU A 226 4.72 -31.35 8.88
C GLU A 226 4.71 -32.23 7.62
N ALA A 227 4.48 -31.64 6.45
CA ALA A 227 5.04 -32.11 5.15
C ALA A 227 4.55 -31.21 4.01
N VAL A 228 5.13 -30.01 3.85
CA VAL A 228 4.88 -29.20 2.65
C VAL A 228 6.21 -28.74 2.06
N SER A 229 6.34 -28.91 0.74
CA SER A 229 7.58 -28.75 -0.01
C SER A 229 8.12 -27.31 0.05
N VAL A 230 9.45 -27.20 0.25
CA VAL A 230 10.23 -25.95 0.32
C VAL A 230 10.04 -25.04 -0.92
N SER A 231 9.62 -25.61 -2.06
CA SER A 231 9.50 -24.91 -3.35
C SER A 231 8.40 -23.84 -3.38
N THR A 232 7.26 -24.07 -2.73
CA THR A 232 6.08 -23.20 -2.84
C THR A 232 6.20 -21.90 -2.02
N SER A 233 6.87 -21.95 -0.88
CA SER A 233 7.17 -20.75 -0.06
C SER A 233 8.08 -19.77 -0.81
N ALA A 234 9.05 -20.28 -1.59
CA ALA A 234 9.92 -19.46 -2.43
C ALA A 234 9.14 -18.77 -3.58
N GLU A 235 8.20 -19.48 -4.22
CA GLU A 235 7.36 -18.91 -5.27
C GLU A 235 6.49 -17.74 -4.75
N VAL A 236 5.93 -17.86 -3.54
CA VAL A 236 5.13 -16.79 -2.92
C VAL A 236 6.02 -15.60 -2.56
N ALA A 237 7.18 -15.83 -1.95
CA ALA A 237 8.10 -14.75 -1.57
C ALA A 237 8.60 -13.97 -2.78
N GLN A 238 9.00 -14.67 -3.85
CA GLN A 238 9.36 -14.06 -5.12
C GLN A 238 8.21 -13.23 -5.69
N SER A 239 6.99 -13.77 -5.72
CA SER A 239 5.80 -13.08 -6.24
C SER A 239 5.51 -11.79 -5.46
N VAL A 240 5.62 -11.83 -4.13
CA VAL A 240 5.46 -10.65 -3.26
C VAL A 240 6.54 -9.60 -3.55
N ARG A 241 7.81 -9.99 -3.68
CA ARG A 241 8.89 -9.03 -4.02
C ARG A 241 8.64 -8.37 -5.37
N LEU A 242 8.36 -9.16 -6.41
CA LEU A 242 8.11 -8.65 -7.76
C LEU A 242 6.89 -7.75 -7.81
N PHE A 243 5.81 -8.09 -7.09
CA PHE A 243 4.64 -7.24 -6.95
C PHE A 243 4.98 -5.89 -6.30
N VAL A 244 5.74 -5.89 -5.19
CA VAL A 244 6.13 -4.65 -4.52
C VAL A 244 7.04 -3.81 -5.42
N GLU A 245 8.00 -4.44 -6.09
CA GLU A 245 8.90 -3.77 -7.02
C GLU A 245 8.15 -3.13 -8.20
N GLY A 246 7.28 -3.89 -8.86
CA GLY A 246 6.43 -3.38 -9.95
C GLY A 246 5.50 -2.26 -9.47
N THR A 247 4.89 -2.41 -8.29
CA THR A 247 4.02 -1.37 -7.72
C THR A 247 4.78 -0.07 -7.47
N LEU A 248 6.02 -0.13 -6.96
CA LEU A 248 6.83 1.07 -6.74
C LEU A 248 7.25 1.73 -8.06
N GLN A 249 7.56 0.94 -9.08
CA GLN A 249 7.85 1.43 -10.42
C GLN A 249 6.62 2.13 -11.02
N ASP A 250 5.45 1.50 -10.96
CA ASP A 250 4.18 2.08 -11.43
C ASP A 250 3.89 3.41 -10.71
N LEU A 251 4.00 3.42 -9.38
CA LEU A 251 3.78 4.63 -8.59
C LEU A 251 4.77 5.76 -8.95
N SER A 252 6.03 5.43 -9.26
CA SER A 252 7.03 6.42 -9.69
C SER A 252 6.71 7.04 -11.05
N GLN A 253 6.07 6.29 -11.94
CA GLN A 253 5.65 6.75 -13.27
C GLN A 253 4.32 7.51 -13.22
N GLU A 254 3.36 7.02 -12.44
CA GLU A 254 2.03 7.61 -12.30
C GLU A 254 2.04 8.94 -11.51
N LEU A 255 2.99 9.11 -10.58
CA LEU A 255 2.99 10.21 -9.63
C LEU A 255 4.30 11.02 -9.76
N PRO A 256 4.25 12.23 -10.36
CA PRO A 256 5.46 13.02 -10.61
C PRO A 256 6.32 13.28 -9.37
N TYR A 257 5.72 13.43 -8.19
CA TYR A 257 6.44 13.64 -6.93
C TYR A 257 7.16 12.38 -6.40
N LEU A 258 6.90 11.20 -6.96
CA LEU A 258 7.61 9.94 -6.69
C LEU A 258 8.57 9.55 -7.80
N SER A 259 8.71 10.33 -8.87
CA SER A 259 9.61 10.01 -10.00
C SER A 259 11.08 9.87 -9.59
N GLY A 260 11.49 10.59 -8.53
CA GLY A 260 12.83 10.51 -7.95
C GLY A 260 12.95 9.52 -6.78
N LEU A 261 11.99 8.61 -6.60
CA LEU A 261 11.95 7.70 -5.45
C LEU A 261 13.19 6.79 -5.43
N GLN A 262 14.04 6.95 -4.42
CA GLN A 262 15.21 6.09 -4.22
C GLN A 262 14.99 5.14 -3.05
N TYR A 263 14.98 3.85 -3.34
CA TYR A 263 14.83 2.78 -2.35
C TYR A 263 15.79 1.63 -2.63
N LYS A 264 16.03 0.83 -1.59
CA LYS A 264 16.79 -0.40 -1.68
C LYS A 264 16.04 -1.53 -0.99
N PHE A 265 16.03 -2.70 -1.61
CA PHE A 265 15.66 -3.92 -0.92
C PHE A 265 16.83 -4.34 -0.03
N CYS A 266 16.53 -4.60 1.24
CA CYS A 266 17.53 -4.89 2.25
C CYS A 266 17.08 -6.00 3.19
N VAL A 267 18.05 -6.57 3.90
CA VAL A 267 17.83 -7.37 5.10
C VAL A 267 18.52 -6.73 6.29
N ALA A 268 18.05 -7.02 7.50
CA ALA A 268 18.74 -6.61 8.71
C ALA A 268 20.07 -7.38 8.82
N CYS A 269 21.15 -6.66 9.14
CA CYS A 269 22.49 -7.22 9.28
C CYS A 269 22.53 -8.20 10.46
N PRO A 270 22.79 -9.51 10.25
CA PRO A 270 22.76 -10.49 11.32
C PRO A 270 23.85 -10.25 12.38
N TYR A 271 25.02 -9.73 11.98
CA TYR A 271 26.10 -9.40 12.91
C TYR A 271 25.73 -8.28 13.86
N CYS A 272 25.28 -7.14 13.31
CA CYS A 272 24.93 -5.97 14.12
C CYS A 272 23.70 -6.22 15.02
N LEU A 273 22.88 -7.22 14.71
CA LEU A 273 21.79 -7.67 15.58
C LEU A 273 22.27 -8.54 16.75
N GLN A 274 23.29 -9.38 16.53
CA GLN A 274 23.82 -10.29 17.55
C GLN A 274 24.77 -9.59 18.52
N GLU A 275 25.43 -8.51 18.08
CA GLU A 275 26.40 -7.83 18.92
C GLU A 275 25.76 -7.04 20.06
N ARG A 276 26.37 -7.19 21.24
CA ARG A 276 26.03 -6.44 22.46
C ARG A 276 26.75 -5.09 22.52
N HIS A 277 26.98 -4.44 21.38
CA HIS A 277 27.48 -3.08 21.38
C HIS A 277 26.38 -2.13 21.88
N GLU A 278 26.74 -1.21 22.75
CA GLU A 278 25.86 -0.13 23.17
C GLU A 278 25.47 0.70 21.94
N CYS A 279 24.18 0.78 21.59
CA CYS A 279 23.74 1.66 20.52
C CYS A 279 24.07 3.09 20.91
N ALA A 280 24.88 3.78 20.10
CA ALA A 280 25.31 5.16 20.36
C ALA A 280 24.16 6.13 20.65
N ASN A 281 22.97 5.88 20.08
CA ASN A 281 21.80 6.75 20.24
C ASN A 281 20.98 6.46 21.51
N HIS A 282 21.01 5.22 22.01
CA HIS A 282 20.13 4.79 23.11
C HIS A 282 20.89 4.23 24.31
N SER A 283 22.23 4.14 24.23
CA SER A 283 23.12 3.60 25.27
C SER A 283 22.67 2.23 25.80
N GLN A 284 22.12 1.39 24.92
CA GLN A 284 21.66 0.04 25.25
C GLN A 284 22.39 -1.01 24.40
N PRO A 285 22.89 -2.09 24.99
CA PRO A 285 23.49 -3.20 24.24
C PRO A 285 22.43 -3.89 23.38
N SER A 286 22.76 -4.21 22.12
CA SER A 286 21.85 -4.90 21.19
C SER A 286 20.52 -4.17 21.01
N CYS A 287 20.57 -2.85 20.81
CA CYS A 287 19.37 -2.04 20.67
C CYS A 287 18.56 -2.45 19.43
N ALA A 288 17.38 -3.01 19.65
CA ALA A 288 16.43 -3.37 18.61
C ALA A 288 15.60 -2.16 18.12
N HIS A 289 15.98 -0.93 18.50
CA HIS A 289 15.28 0.27 18.05
C HIS A 289 15.45 0.41 16.53
N GLU A 290 14.36 0.75 15.85
CA GLU A 290 14.25 0.74 14.40
C GLU A 290 15.25 1.69 13.72
N ASP A 291 15.60 2.79 14.39
CA ASP A 291 16.61 3.74 13.95
C ASP A 291 18.07 3.26 14.17
N CYS A 292 18.30 2.23 14.98
CA CYS A 292 19.62 1.61 15.18
C CYS A 292 19.88 0.43 14.22
N LEU A 293 18.87 -0.02 13.45
CA LEU A 293 19.02 -1.18 12.55
C LEU A 293 20.01 -0.89 11.43
N HIS A 294 20.97 -1.81 11.25
CA HIS A 294 21.87 -1.78 10.11
C HIS A 294 21.33 -2.66 8.99
N PHE A 295 21.10 -2.06 7.82
CA PHE A 295 20.56 -2.74 6.65
C PHE A 295 21.66 -3.09 5.63
N LEU A 296 21.60 -4.30 5.10
CA LEU A 296 22.43 -4.76 3.99
C LEU A 296 21.57 -4.84 2.74
N GLU A 297 21.96 -4.14 1.68
CA GLU A 297 21.31 -4.21 0.37
C GLU A 297 21.41 -5.62 -0.21
N ILE A 298 20.29 -6.15 -0.70
CA ILE A 298 20.25 -7.46 -1.34
C ILE A 298 20.34 -7.29 -2.86
N LYS A 299 21.19 -8.09 -3.47
CA LYS A 299 21.32 -8.21 -4.93
C LYS A 299 21.49 -9.68 -5.27
N GLU A 300 20.85 -10.11 -6.35
CA GLU A 300 20.89 -11.51 -6.78
C GLU A 300 22.33 -11.92 -7.10
N GLY A 301 22.79 -13.02 -6.50
CA GLY A 301 24.15 -13.55 -6.70
C GLY A 301 25.26 -12.81 -5.93
N GLU A 302 24.98 -11.69 -5.25
CA GLU A 302 25.97 -10.98 -4.44
C GLU A 302 25.97 -11.46 -2.98
N ARG A 303 27.16 -11.45 -2.36
CA ARG A 303 27.31 -11.81 -0.94
C ARG A 303 27.03 -10.59 -0.07
N LEU A 304 26.31 -10.81 1.04
CA LEU A 304 26.07 -9.79 2.04
C LEU A 304 27.31 -9.59 2.92
N ILE A 305 27.98 -8.45 2.77
CA ILE A 305 29.17 -8.09 3.55
C ILE A 305 28.83 -6.88 4.43
N CYS A 306 29.05 -7.03 5.74
CA CYS A 306 28.95 -5.92 6.68
C CYS A 306 30.27 -5.14 6.69
N MET A 307 30.25 -3.87 6.29
CA MET A 307 31.44 -3.00 6.37
C MET A 307 31.54 -2.23 7.70
N LYS A 308 30.50 -2.29 8.55
CA LYS A 308 30.50 -1.63 9.87
C LYS A 308 31.22 -2.45 10.94
N ASN A 309 31.41 -3.74 10.69
CA ASN A 309 32.03 -4.63 11.64
C ASN A 309 32.90 -5.67 10.90
N VAL A 310 34.09 -5.91 11.43
CA VAL A 310 35.06 -6.84 10.85
C VAL A 310 34.73 -8.23 11.38
N CYS A 311 34.18 -9.10 10.53
CA CYS A 311 33.91 -10.48 10.89
C CYS A 311 34.66 -11.45 9.98
N ASP A 312 35.31 -12.44 10.59
CA ASP A 312 36.09 -13.46 9.89
C ASP A 312 35.22 -14.54 9.21
N LYS A 313 33.89 -14.52 9.44
CA LYS A 313 32.95 -15.53 8.93
C LYS A 313 31.71 -14.88 8.34
N LEU A 314 31.29 -15.36 7.16
CA LEU A 314 30.01 -14.99 6.54
C LEU A 314 28.84 -15.68 7.26
N LEU A 315 28.08 -14.94 8.08
CA LEU A 315 26.79 -15.37 8.61
C LEU A 315 25.74 -15.38 7.49
N PRO A 316 25.17 -16.55 7.14
CA PRO A 316 24.09 -16.61 6.18
C PRO A 316 22.82 -15.99 6.77
N VAL A 317 22.09 -15.25 5.94
CA VAL A 317 20.72 -14.82 6.25
C VAL A 317 19.79 -15.94 5.78
N CYS A 318 19.27 -16.72 6.71
CA CYS A 318 18.41 -17.86 6.41
C CYS A 318 17.13 -17.41 5.67
N GLY A 319 16.80 -18.08 4.56
CA GLY A 319 15.59 -17.76 3.77
C GLY A 319 15.75 -16.57 2.82
N LEU A 320 16.95 -16.01 2.65
CA LEU A 320 17.22 -14.92 1.71
C LEU A 320 17.00 -15.34 0.26
N GLU A 321 17.44 -16.55 -0.08
CA GLU A 321 17.33 -17.15 -1.42
C GLU A 321 15.89 -17.26 -1.91
N LYS A 322 14.92 -17.33 -0.99
CA LYS A 322 13.49 -17.43 -1.30
C LYS A 322 12.93 -16.17 -1.96
N TRP A 323 13.59 -15.02 -1.79
CA TRP A 323 13.18 -13.78 -2.44
C TRP A 323 13.61 -13.69 -3.91
N PHE A 324 14.53 -14.56 -4.34
CA PHE A 324 15.10 -14.56 -5.69
C PHE A 324 14.63 -15.77 -6.50
N SER A 325 14.84 -15.73 -7.81
CA SER A 325 14.53 -16.87 -8.66
C SER A 325 15.44 -18.03 -8.25
N GLN A 326 14.89 -19.22 -8.07
CA GLN A 326 15.72 -20.42 -8.05
C GLN A 326 16.27 -20.61 -9.47
N THR A 327 17.46 -20.10 -9.76
CA THR A 327 18.19 -20.50 -10.96
C THR A 327 18.27 -22.02 -10.94
N LYS A 328 17.57 -22.67 -11.89
CA LYS A 328 17.85 -24.06 -12.21
C LYS A 328 19.28 -24.07 -12.72
N SER A 329 20.23 -24.40 -11.86
CA SER A 329 21.57 -24.78 -12.30
C SER A 329 21.38 -25.93 -13.30
N GLN A 330 21.69 -25.68 -14.56
CA GLN A 330 21.74 -26.69 -15.60
C GLN A 330 22.87 -27.68 -15.35
#